data_AF-T0SG33-F1
#
_entry.id   AF-T0SG33-F1
#
_cell.length_a   1.000
_cell.length_b   1.000
_cell.length_c   1.000
_cell.angle_alpha   90.00
_cell.angle_beta   90.00
_cell.angle_gamma   90.00
#
_symmetry.space_group_name_H-M   'P 1'
#
loop_
_entity.id
_entity.type
_entity.pdbx_description
1 polymer ?
#
loop_
_entity_poly.entity_id
_entity_poly.type
_entity_poly.pdbx_seq_one_letter_code
_entity_poly.pdbx_strand_id
1 'polypeptide(L)'
;MFSTVCSKRPSGLDQMYSKYAILVNGLTSKSDYKHIFKELKKSLERKLPDYESFETSLRKMKYSKGHTKQGRVISYLFERLENHMSGTNEILLNDSSLEHIYPESEGKSIYPDFFDSLGNLMPLSRELNEEAGNNPVQDKIDIYKRSRYKLVEDFLAKFNIDWGSEEIESRQISLTKTSWDMLMKPFA
;
A
#
# COMPACT_ATOMS: atom_id res chain seq x y z
N MET A 1 6.18 2.49 -6.99
CA MET A 1 5.28 1.50 -6.36
C MET A 1 5.24 0.20 -7.14
N PHE A 2 4.69 0.16 -8.36
CA PHE A 2 4.59 -1.07 -9.17
C PHE A 2 5.91 -1.81 -9.37
N SER A 3 7.01 -1.09 -9.67
CA SER A 3 8.33 -1.71 -9.82
C SER A 3 8.80 -2.42 -8.55
N THR A 4 8.59 -1.78 -7.40
CA THR A 4 8.97 -2.32 -6.09
C THR A 4 8.10 -3.51 -5.68
N VAL A 5 6.78 -3.40 -5.81
CA VAL A 5 5.83 -4.46 -5.44
C VAL A 5 6.01 -5.67 -6.35
N CYS A 6 6.03 -5.48 -7.67
CA CYS A 6 6.15 -6.57 -8.65
C CYS A 6 7.61 -6.99 -8.92
N SER A 7 8.58 -6.50 -8.13
CA SER A 7 10.02 -6.77 -8.32
C SER A 7 10.51 -6.53 -9.76
N LYS A 8 9.87 -5.61 -10.50
CA LYS A 8 10.32 -5.26 -11.85
C LYS A 8 11.57 -4.41 -11.73
N ARG A 9 12.60 -4.77 -12.50
CA ARG A 9 13.84 -4.01 -12.55
C ARG A 9 13.56 -2.57 -12.98
N PRO A 10 14.09 -1.55 -12.29
CA PRO A 10 14.03 -0.16 -12.74
C PRO A 10 14.77 0.06 -14.07
N SER A 11 15.60 -0.91 -14.48
CA SER A 11 16.42 -0.86 -15.69
C SER A 11 15.61 -0.39 -16.91
N GLY A 12 16.12 0.66 -17.56
CA GLY A 12 15.51 1.26 -18.74
C GLY A 12 14.46 2.34 -18.43
N LEU A 13 14.11 2.62 -17.17
CA LEU A 13 13.38 3.86 -16.82
C LEU A 13 14.31 5.07 -16.97
N ASP A 14 15.54 5.00 -16.45
CA ASP A 14 16.49 6.10 -16.55
C ASP A 14 16.83 6.44 -18.01
N GLN A 15 17.09 5.42 -18.84
CA GLN A 15 17.31 5.61 -20.27
C GLN A 15 16.09 6.20 -20.97
N MET A 16 14.88 5.79 -20.57
CA MET A 16 13.63 6.34 -21.10
C MET A 16 13.49 7.82 -20.72
N TYR A 17 13.65 8.16 -19.45
CA TYR A 17 13.58 9.54 -18.98
C TYR A 17 14.63 10.42 -19.66
N SER A 18 15.88 9.97 -19.74
CA SER A 18 16.95 10.69 -20.44
C SER A 18 16.62 10.91 -21.92
N LYS A 19 16.13 9.88 -22.63
CA LYS A 19 15.71 10.00 -24.03
C LYS A 19 14.63 11.07 -24.20
N TYR A 20 13.57 11.01 -23.41
CA TYR A 20 12.46 11.94 -23.53
C TYR A 20 12.83 13.36 -23.07
N ALA A 21 13.69 13.52 -22.07
CA ALA A 21 14.20 14.83 -21.64
C ALA A 21 15.00 15.52 -22.75
N ILE A 22 15.89 14.79 -23.44
CA ILE A 22 16.64 15.31 -24.59
C ILE A 22 15.69 15.73 -25.71
N LEU A 23 14.70 14.89 -26.04
CA LEU A 23 13.72 15.21 -27.09
C LEU A 23 12.93 16.47 -26.75
N VAL A 24 12.46 16.62 -25.50
CA VAL A 24 11.74 17.82 -25.03
C VAL A 24 12.61 19.07 -25.11
N ASN A 25 13.89 18.98 -24.75
CA ASN A 25 14.82 20.11 -24.77
C ASN A 25 15.14 20.60 -26.20
N GLY A 26 15.04 19.72 -27.20
CA GLY A 26 15.28 20.06 -28.60
C GLY A 26 14.07 20.64 -29.35
N LEU A 27 12.91 20.77 -28.70
CA LEU A 27 11.70 21.25 -29.36
C LEU A 27 11.60 22.78 -29.40
N THR A 28 11.11 23.31 -30.53
CA THR A 28 10.81 24.73 -30.73
C THR A 28 9.32 25.04 -30.87
N SER A 29 8.47 24.01 -31.06
CA SER A 29 7.01 24.16 -31.26
C SER A 29 6.18 23.46 -30.18
N LYS A 30 5.08 24.11 -29.75
CA LYS A 30 4.10 23.59 -28.79
C LYS A 30 3.37 22.31 -29.26
N SER A 31 3.18 22.11 -30.56
CA SER A 31 2.54 20.90 -31.11
C SER A 31 3.34 19.64 -30.78
N ASP A 32 4.66 19.77 -30.78
CA ASP A 32 5.57 18.64 -30.69
C ASP A 32 5.67 18.13 -29.25
N TYR A 33 5.49 19.02 -28.26
CA TYR A 33 5.43 18.62 -26.84
C TYR A 33 4.30 17.63 -26.59
N LYS A 34 3.09 17.90 -27.11
CA LYS A 34 1.93 17.01 -26.92
C LYS A 34 2.19 15.61 -27.47
N HIS A 35 2.84 15.52 -28.63
CA HIS A 35 3.19 14.25 -29.24
C HIS A 35 4.21 13.49 -28.39
N ILE A 36 5.29 14.15 -27.96
CA ILE A 36 6.31 13.53 -27.11
C ILE A 36 5.71 13.03 -25.79
N PHE A 37 4.89 13.84 -25.12
CA PHE A 37 4.23 13.43 -23.89
C PHE A 37 3.32 12.21 -24.09
N LYS A 38 2.59 12.13 -25.20
CA LYS A 38 1.76 10.97 -25.54
C LYS A 38 2.61 9.71 -25.72
N GLU A 39 3.75 9.81 -26.39
CA GLU A 39 4.67 8.70 -26.60
C GLU A 39 5.39 8.25 -25.32
N LEU A 40 5.74 9.20 -24.45
CA LEU A 40 6.23 8.91 -23.10
C LEU A 40 5.17 8.16 -22.27
N LYS A 41 3.92 8.66 -22.25
CA LYS A 41 2.81 8.02 -21.54
C LYS A 41 2.63 6.57 -22.00
N LYS A 42 2.52 6.33 -23.30
CA LYS A 42 2.43 4.96 -23.87
C LYS A 42 3.61 4.07 -23.50
N SER A 43 4.82 4.63 -23.45
CA SER A 43 6.02 3.87 -23.10
C SER A 43 6.06 3.48 -21.63
N LEU A 44 5.52 4.32 -20.74
CA LEU A 44 5.33 4.01 -19.33
C LEU A 44 4.21 2.98 -19.13
N GLU A 45 3.09 3.11 -19.84
CA GLU A 45 1.96 2.16 -19.80
C GLU A 45 2.40 0.75 -20.18
N ARG A 46 3.24 0.60 -21.21
CA ARG A 46 3.80 -0.71 -21.60
C ARG A 46 4.67 -1.38 -20.53
N LYS A 47 5.15 -0.64 -19.53
CA LYS A 47 5.94 -1.18 -18.42
C LYS A 47 5.09 -1.58 -17.21
N LEU A 48 3.81 -1.17 -17.17
CA LEU A 48 2.90 -1.53 -16.07
C LEU A 48 2.75 -3.06 -15.98
N PRO A 49 2.62 -3.62 -14.76
CA PRO A 49 2.16 -5.00 -14.60
C PRO A 49 0.69 -5.10 -15.02
N ASP A 50 0.22 -6.30 -15.35
CA ASP A 50 -1.20 -6.62 -15.30
C ASP A 50 -1.69 -6.76 -13.84
N TYR A 51 -3.01 -6.77 -13.65
CA TYR A 51 -3.61 -6.82 -12.32
C TYR A 51 -3.24 -8.12 -11.57
N GLU A 52 -3.26 -9.27 -12.25
CA GLU A 52 -2.98 -10.58 -11.65
C GLU A 52 -1.55 -10.67 -11.10
N SER A 53 -0.58 -10.17 -11.87
CA SER A 53 0.82 -10.05 -11.44
C SER A 53 0.97 -9.11 -10.25
N PHE A 54 0.26 -7.98 -10.25
CA PHE A 54 0.26 -7.04 -9.14
C PHE A 54 -0.36 -7.65 -7.88
N GLU A 55 -1.54 -8.24 -8.00
CA GLU A 55 -2.27 -8.90 -6.92
C GLU A 55 -1.42 -9.99 -6.28
N THR A 56 -0.90 -10.91 -7.10
CA THR A 56 -0.02 -11.99 -6.64
C THR A 56 1.19 -11.45 -5.88
N SER A 57 1.81 -10.37 -6.37
CA SER A 57 3.00 -9.80 -5.73
C SER A 57 2.67 -9.09 -4.43
N LEU A 58 1.60 -8.29 -4.42
CA LEU A 58 1.20 -7.51 -3.26
C LEU A 58 0.69 -8.40 -2.13
N ARG A 59 -0.09 -9.44 -2.45
CA ARG A 59 -0.61 -10.40 -1.48
C ARG A 59 0.51 -11.23 -0.81
N LYS A 60 1.69 -11.33 -1.43
CA LYS A 60 2.86 -11.99 -0.85
C LYS A 60 3.67 -11.09 0.10
N MET A 61 3.34 -9.80 0.20
CA MET A 61 4.04 -8.90 1.10
C MET A 61 3.70 -9.22 2.56
N LYS A 62 4.73 -9.24 3.39
CA LYS A 62 4.70 -9.63 4.80
C LYS A 62 5.47 -8.63 5.66
N TYR A 63 4.99 -8.39 6.87
CA TYR A 63 5.70 -7.61 7.87
C TYR A 63 5.56 -8.19 9.27
N SER A 64 6.69 -8.34 9.95
CA SER A 64 6.80 -8.67 11.38
C SER A 64 8.20 -8.37 11.88
N LYS A 65 8.46 -8.64 13.18
CA LYS A 65 9.81 -8.55 13.76
C LYS A 65 10.82 -9.43 13.01
N GLY A 66 10.39 -10.56 12.45
CA GLY A 66 11.21 -11.45 11.62
C GLY A 66 11.28 -11.05 10.14
N HIS A 67 10.29 -10.30 9.64
CA HIS A 67 10.14 -9.94 8.23
C HIS A 67 10.08 -8.42 8.03
N THR A 68 11.16 -7.71 8.30
CA THR A 68 11.17 -6.23 8.30
C THR A 68 11.43 -5.58 6.94
N LYS A 69 12.02 -6.31 5.99
CA LYS A 69 12.50 -5.76 4.69
C LYS A 69 11.40 -5.05 3.89
N GLN A 70 10.17 -5.53 3.97
CA GLN A 70 9.04 -5.01 3.21
C GLN A 70 8.24 -3.93 3.95
N GLY A 71 8.53 -3.69 5.23
CA GLY A 71 7.79 -2.75 6.08
C GLY A 71 7.76 -1.32 5.51
N ARG A 72 8.86 -0.84 4.93
CA ARG A 72 8.90 0.48 4.27
C ARG A 72 7.95 0.58 3.08
N VAL A 73 7.84 -0.50 2.28
CA VAL A 73 6.96 -0.52 1.11
C VAL A 73 5.49 -0.59 1.52
N ILE A 74 5.19 -1.38 2.55
CA ILE A 74 3.85 -1.49 3.13
C ILE A 74 3.43 -0.15 3.77
N SER A 75 4.32 0.50 4.54
CA SER A 75 4.05 1.81 5.14
C SER A 75 3.77 2.86 4.07
N TYR A 76 4.59 2.90 3.01
CA TYR A 76 4.36 3.79 1.89
C TYR A 76 3.04 3.48 1.16
N LEU A 77 2.66 2.20 1.03
CA LEU A 77 1.36 1.84 0.45
C LEU A 77 0.20 2.38 1.29
N PHE A 78 0.26 2.22 2.61
CA PHE A 78 -0.75 2.75 3.52
C PHE A 78 -0.81 4.27 3.50
N GLU A 79 0.32 4.97 3.41
CA GLU A 79 0.34 6.43 3.21
C GLU A 79 -0.39 6.83 1.93
N ARG A 80 -0.18 6.10 0.83
CA ARG A 80 -0.87 6.38 -0.44
C ARG A 80 -2.37 6.11 -0.33
N LEU A 81 -2.77 5.00 0.29
CA LEU A 81 -4.17 4.65 0.52
C LEU A 81 -4.87 5.67 1.43
N GLU A 82 -4.21 6.07 2.52
CA GLU A 82 -4.72 7.08 3.45
C GLU A 82 -5.01 8.40 2.73
N ASN A 83 -4.04 8.91 1.96
CA ASN A 83 -4.21 10.11 1.15
C ASN A 83 -5.33 9.97 0.12
N HIS A 84 -5.47 8.78 -0.48
CA HIS A 84 -6.53 8.50 -1.44
C HIS A 84 -7.92 8.52 -0.80
N MET A 85 -8.07 7.92 0.38
CA MET A 85 -9.33 7.83 1.12
C MET A 85 -9.71 9.16 1.77
N SER A 86 -8.74 9.89 2.30
CA SER A 86 -8.93 11.23 2.87
C SER A 86 -9.25 12.29 1.83
N GLY A 87 -8.84 12.09 0.57
CA GLY A 87 -8.98 13.07 -0.51
C GLY A 87 -8.06 14.28 -0.36
N THR A 88 -7.22 14.31 0.69
CA THR A 88 -6.22 15.34 0.99
C THR A 88 -4.92 14.67 1.41
N ASN A 89 -3.82 15.42 1.39
CA ASN A 89 -2.52 14.97 1.90
C ASN A 89 -2.16 15.69 3.21
N GLU A 90 -3.15 16.18 3.96
CA GLU A 90 -2.94 16.98 5.18
C GLU A 90 -2.47 16.12 6.36
N ILE A 91 -2.91 14.86 6.40
CA ILE A 91 -2.50 13.90 7.42
C ILE A 91 -1.28 13.13 6.91
N LEU A 92 -0.12 13.46 7.45
CA LEU A 92 1.12 12.73 7.19
C LEU A 92 1.31 11.62 8.20
N LEU A 93 1.66 10.42 7.74
CA LEU A 93 1.93 9.25 8.57
C LEU A 93 3.33 9.26 9.23
N ASN A 94 3.84 10.43 9.62
CA ASN A 94 5.24 10.64 10.05
C ASN A 94 5.64 9.87 11.31
N ASP A 95 4.72 9.70 12.26
CA ASP A 95 4.93 8.90 13.47
C ASP A 95 4.07 7.62 13.48
N SER A 96 3.83 7.08 12.29
CA SER A 96 3.12 5.81 12.15
C SER A 96 4.04 4.60 12.29
N SER A 97 3.48 3.52 12.84
CA SER A 97 4.01 2.17 12.80
C SER A 97 2.99 1.25 12.14
N LEU A 98 3.44 0.04 11.78
CA LEU A 98 2.57 -1.01 11.27
C LEU A 98 2.06 -1.81 12.46
N GLU A 99 0.77 -1.67 12.73
CA GLU A 99 0.05 -2.42 13.75
C GLU A 99 -0.44 -3.76 13.19
N HIS A 100 -0.32 -4.80 14.00
CA HIS A 100 -0.91 -6.12 13.74
C HIS A 100 -2.27 -6.19 14.42
N ILE A 101 -3.34 -6.26 13.62
CA ILE A 101 -4.72 -6.28 14.11
C ILE A 101 -4.93 -7.49 15.01
N TYR A 102 -4.77 -8.70 14.46
CA TYR A 102 -4.61 -9.91 15.26
C TYR A 102 -3.23 -9.90 15.92
N PRO A 103 -3.08 -10.24 17.23
CA PRO A 103 -1.81 -10.15 17.96
C PRO A 103 -0.70 -11.12 17.52
N GLU A 104 0.57 -10.68 17.59
CA GLU A 104 1.75 -11.50 17.23
C GLU A 104 1.99 -12.68 18.17
N SER A 105 1.72 -12.51 19.46
CA SER A 105 1.95 -13.56 20.47
C SER A 105 1.10 -14.81 20.25
N GLU A 106 -0.10 -14.66 19.70
CA GLU A 106 -1.06 -15.74 19.50
C GLU A 106 -1.21 -16.16 18.04
N GLY A 107 -1.03 -15.22 17.09
CA GLY A 107 -1.29 -15.48 15.67
C GLY A 107 -0.29 -16.43 15.01
N LYS A 108 0.96 -16.47 15.46
CA LYS A 108 2.00 -17.32 14.85
C LYS A 108 1.76 -18.83 15.00
N SER A 109 1.12 -19.25 16.08
CA SER A 109 0.81 -20.67 16.32
C SER A 109 -0.50 -21.09 15.66
N ILE A 110 -1.44 -20.18 15.48
CA ILE A 110 -2.79 -20.47 14.99
C ILE A 110 -2.91 -20.27 13.46
N TYR A 111 -2.36 -19.17 12.92
CA TYR A 111 -2.47 -18.79 11.50
C TYR A 111 -1.12 -18.37 10.90
N PRO A 112 -0.15 -19.29 10.78
CA PRO A 112 1.24 -18.97 10.42
C PRO A 112 1.40 -18.27 9.07
N ASP A 113 0.51 -18.51 8.12
CA ASP A 113 0.61 -17.96 6.77
C ASP A 113 0.02 -16.56 6.60
N PHE A 114 -0.94 -16.18 7.46
CA PHE A 114 -1.74 -14.95 7.31
C PHE A 114 -1.37 -13.87 8.33
N PHE A 115 -0.70 -14.24 9.42
CA PHE A 115 -0.40 -13.32 10.50
C PHE A 115 0.45 -12.10 10.07
N ASP A 116 1.49 -12.32 9.27
CA ASP A 116 2.37 -11.25 8.77
C ASP A 116 1.78 -10.52 7.54
N SER A 117 0.62 -10.94 7.05
CA SER A 117 0.09 -10.52 5.76
C SER A 117 -0.44 -9.08 5.78
N LEU A 118 -0.51 -8.45 4.60
CA LEU A 118 -1.07 -7.11 4.44
C LEU A 118 -2.49 -6.97 5.03
N GLY A 119 -3.30 -8.03 4.95
CA GLY A 119 -4.66 -8.04 5.48
C GLY A 119 -4.74 -7.88 7.00
N ASN A 120 -3.70 -8.29 7.72
CA ASN A 120 -3.61 -8.18 9.18
C ASN A 120 -2.88 -6.89 9.64
N LEU A 121 -2.47 -6.04 8.71
CA LEU A 121 -1.70 -4.83 9.00
C LEU A 121 -2.52 -3.55 8.81
N MET A 122 -2.25 -2.55 9.63
CA MET A 122 -2.80 -1.20 9.48
C MET A 122 -1.79 -0.13 9.94
N PRO A 123 -1.85 1.10 9.41
CA PRO A 123 -1.09 2.19 10.00
C PRO A 123 -1.74 2.61 11.33
N LEU A 124 -0.92 2.84 12.34
CA LEU A 124 -1.35 3.39 13.63
C LEU A 124 -0.24 4.28 14.19
N SER A 125 -0.55 5.29 15.02
CA SER A 125 0.53 6.05 15.66
C SER A 125 1.32 5.15 16.60
N ARG A 126 2.60 5.46 16.83
CA ARG A 126 3.43 4.65 17.74
C ARG A 126 2.82 4.54 19.13
N GLU A 127 2.34 5.65 19.69
CA GLU A 127 1.66 5.69 20.98
C GLU A 127 0.47 4.72 21.05
N LEU A 128 -0.43 4.77 20.06
CA LEU A 128 -1.61 3.89 20.05
C LEU A 128 -1.24 2.43 19.76
N ASN A 129 -0.20 2.17 18.96
CA ASN A 129 0.29 0.82 18.70
C ASN A 129 0.94 0.22 19.96
N GLU A 130 1.75 0.99 20.69
CA GLU A 130 2.33 0.57 21.96
C GLU A 130 1.25 0.25 23.00
N GLU A 131 0.18 1.04 23.06
CA GLU A 131 -0.97 0.78 23.93
C GLU A 131 -1.77 -0.46 23.50
N ALA A 132 -1.96 -0.66 22.18
CA ALA A 132 -2.66 -1.82 21.64
C ALA A 132 -1.92 -3.13 21.91
N GLY A 133 -0.58 -3.10 21.75
CA GLY A 133 0.31 -4.19 22.07
C GLY A 133 -0.17 -5.55 21.54
N ASN A 134 -0.20 -6.55 22.43
CA ASN A 134 -0.66 -7.90 22.13
C ASN A 134 -2.08 -8.19 22.62
N ASN A 135 -2.87 -7.17 22.95
CA ASN A 135 -4.22 -7.37 23.46
C ASN A 135 -5.11 -8.03 22.40
N PRO A 136 -6.12 -8.83 22.78
CA PRO A 136 -7.12 -9.33 21.84
C PRO A 136 -7.73 -8.21 20.98
N VAL A 137 -8.10 -8.52 19.73
CA VAL A 137 -8.58 -7.51 18.78
C VAL A 137 -9.78 -6.72 19.35
N GLN A 138 -10.66 -7.39 20.11
CA GLN A 138 -11.80 -6.75 20.75
C GLN A 138 -11.39 -5.61 21.70
N ASP A 139 -10.31 -5.80 22.45
CA ASP A 139 -9.80 -4.80 23.40
C ASP A 139 -9.06 -3.66 22.68
N LYS A 140 -8.49 -3.94 21.50
CA LYS A 140 -7.83 -2.92 20.67
C LYS A 140 -8.81 -1.94 20.00
N ILE A 141 -10.09 -2.30 19.87
CA ILE A 141 -11.09 -1.47 19.19
C ILE A 141 -11.21 -0.08 19.82
N ASP A 142 -11.23 0.02 21.15
CA ASP A 142 -11.35 1.32 21.83
C ASP A 142 -10.10 2.17 21.66
N ILE A 143 -8.94 1.54 21.52
CA ILE A 143 -7.67 2.20 21.18
C ILE A 143 -7.73 2.75 19.76
N TYR A 144 -8.17 1.93 18.81
CA TYR A 144 -8.28 2.30 17.39
C TYR A 144 -9.24 3.45 17.14
N LYS A 145 -10.32 3.58 17.93
CA LYS A 145 -11.27 4.72 17.83
C LYS A 145 -10.63 6.08 18.10
N ARG A 146 -9.45 6.13 18.73
CA ARG A 146 -8.69 7.38 18.93
C ARG A 146 -7.81 7.76 17.74
N SER A 147 -7.64 6.85 16.77
CA SER A 147 -6.91 7.13 15.54
C SER A 147 -7.69 8.10 14.65
N ARG A 148 -6.96 8.93 13.89
CA ARG A 148 -7.53 9.86 12.91
C ARG A 148 -7.37 9.40 11.47
N TYR A 149 -6.75 8.24 11.25
CA TYR A 149 -6.51 7.72 9.91
C TYR A 149 -7.80 7.13 9.32
N LYS A 150 -8.13 7.49 8.09
CA LYS A 150 -9.28 6.96 7.35
C LYS A 150 -9.19 5.46 7.11
N LEU A 151 -7.99 4.91 6.95
CA LEU A 151 -7.77 3.47 6.91
C LEU A 151 -8.22 2.77 8.19
N VAL A 152 -8.06 3.41 9.35
CA VAL A 152 -8.45 2.87 10.65
C VAL A 152 -9.96 3.02 10.85
N GLU A 153 -10.53 4.16 10.47
CA GLU A 153 -11.97 4.39 10.47
C GLU A 153 -12.72 3.38 9.58
N ASP A 154 -12.21 3.12 8.37
CA ASP A 154 -12.77 2.14 7.44
C ASP A 154 -12.69 0.70 7.99
N PHE A 155 -11.57 0.35 8.65
CA PHE A 155 -11.45 -0.92 9.35
C PHE A 155 -12.51 -1.05 10.44
N LEU A 156 -12.64 -0.04 11.31
CA LEU A 156 -13.63 -0.04 12.41
C LEU A 156 -15.07 -0.14 11.90
N ALA A 157 -15.38 0.48 10.76
CA ALA A 157 -16.72 0.43 10.16
C ALA A 157 -17.08 -0.97 9.62
N LYS A 158 -16.08 -1.78 9.28
CA LYS A 158 -16.25 -3.13 8.71
C LYS A 158 -15.96 -4.24 9.73
N PHE A 159 -15.44 -3.89 10.89
CA PHE A 159 -15.04 -4.84 11.91
C PHE A 159 -16.24 -5.63 12.45
N ASN A 160 -16.04 -6.94 12.61
CA ASN A 160 -16.95 -7.87 13.28
C ASN A 160 -16.21 -8.57 14.44
N ILE A 161 -16.93 -9.25 15.32
CA ILE A 161 -16.34 -9.87 16.53
C ILE A 161 -15.36 -11.00 16.17
N ASP A 162 -15.60 -11.67 15.04
CA ASP A 162 -14.82 -12.82 14.57
C ASP A 162 -13.70 -12.35 13.63
N TRP A 163 -12.54 -11.98 14.17
CA TRP A 163 -11.37 -11.61 13.36
C TRP A 163 -10.40 -12.78 13.23
N GLY A 164 -10.47 -13.52 12.12
CA GLY A 164 -9.63 -14.68 11.83
C GLY A 164 -9.00 -14.67 10.44
N SER A 165 -8.56 -15.84 9.97
CA SER A 165 -7.90 -15.98 8.66
C SER A 165 -8.79 -15.57 7.49
N GLU A 166 -10.10 -15.82 7.57
CA GLU A 166 -11.06 -15.47 6.51
C GLU A 166 -11.22 -13.95 6.39
N GLU A 167 -11.33 -13.24 7.51
CA GLU A 167 -11.43 -11.78 7.55
C GLU A 167 -10.13 -11.12 7.10
N ILE A 168 -8.99 -11.66 7.53
CA ILE A 168 -7.67 -11.22 7.09
C ILE A 168 -7.53 -11.37 5.57
N GLU A 169 -7.90 -12.53 5.01
CA GLU A 169 -7.84 -12.75 3.57
C GLU A 169 -8.80 -11.83 2.80
N SER A 170 -10.04 -11.70 3.27
CA SER A 170 -11.04 -10.79 2.69
C SER A 170 -10.55 -9.34 2.68
N ARG A 171 -10.02 -8.85 3.80
CA ARG A 171 -9.43 -7.52 3.90
C ARG A 171 -8.23 -7.37 2.97
N GLN A 172 -7.38 -8.38 2.86
CA GLN A 172 -6.23 -8.36 1.96
C GLN A 172 -6.63 -8.24 0.49
N ILE A 173 -7.68 -8.96 0.06
CA ILE A 173 -8.23 -8.85 -1.30
C ILE A 173 -8.77 -7.44 -1.52
N SER A 174 -9.55 -6.91 -0.57
CA SER A 174 -10.11 -5.56 -0.64
C SER A 174 -9.03 -4.47 -0.73
N LEU A 175 -8.00 -4.54 0.12
CA LEU A 175 -6.86 -3.62 0.09
C LEU A 175 -6.09 -3.71 -1.22
N THR A 176 -5.91 -4.92 -1.76
CA THR A 176 -5.20 -5.14 -3.02
C THR A 176 -5.94 -4.51 -4.18
N LYS A 177 -7.26 -4.71 -4.25
CA LYS A 177 -8.11 -4.12 -5.28
C LYS A 177 -8.11 -2.60 -5.20
N THR A 178 -8.30 -2.05 -3.99
CA THR A 178 -8.28 -0.59 -3.75
C THR A 178 -6.92 0.01 -4.11
N SER A 179 -5.83 -0.67 -3.76
CA SER A 179 -4.47 -0.25 -4.11
C SER A 179 -4.25 -0.17 -5.62
N TRP A 180 -4.72 -1.18 -6.35
CA TRP A 180 -4.64 -1.18 -7.81
C TRP A 180 -5.41 -0.01 -8.42
N ASP A 181 -6.68 0.14 -8.05
CA ASP A 181 -7.55 1.18 -8.61
C ASP A 181 -7.00 2.59 -8.32
N MET A 182 -6.50 2.82 -7.10
CA MET A 182 -5.80 4.05 -6.72
C MET A 182 -4.57 4.30 -7.59
N LEU A 183 -3.69 3.31 -7.76
CA LEU A 183 -2.43 3.46 -8.50
C LEU A 183 -2.64 3.59 -10.00
N MET A 184 -3.74 3.06 -10.54
CA MET A 184 -4.09 3.13 -11.96
C MET A 184 -4.82 4.42 -12.34
N LYS A 185 -5.37 5.18 -11.38
CA LYS A 185 -6.09 6.44 -11.63
C LYS A 185 -5.36 7.44 -12.55
N PRO A 186 -4.02 7.63 -12.49
CA PRO A 186 -3.32 8.54 -13.41
C PRO A 186 -3.27 8.05 -14.88
N PHE A 187 -3.60 6.79 -15.13
CA PHE A 187 -3.58 6.16 -16.45
C PHE A 187 -4.98 6.01 -17.07
N ALA A 188 -6.04 6.11 -16.27
CA ALA A 188 -7.43 6.23 -16.72
C ALA A 188 -7.68 7.57 -17.41
#